data_AF-A0A395I0B1-F1
#
_entry.id   AF-A0A395I0B1-F1
#
_cell.length_a   1.000
_cell.length_b   1.000
_cell.length_c   1.000
_cell.angle_alpha   90.00
_cell.angle_beta   90.00
_cell.angle_gamma   90.00
#
_symmetry.space_group_name_H-M   'P 1'
#
loop_
_entity.id
_entity.type
_entity.pdbx_description
1 polymer ?
#
loop_
_entity_poly.entity_id
_entity_poly.type
_entity_poly.pdbx_seq_one_letter_code
_entity_poly.pdbx_strand_id
1 'polypeptide(L)'
;MAFLLRRSLLRAPRVATTLIPAPRRTYVNEGRPQLEESDALEAPAGRTESFVPSESPATPSVSEGDLDDHHHSAKDVRTADDKQVTCVGRLHIPVETVGRFVEYIKTEQDHLVIKQPGRRAFTVLYHTLRDACHCSQCVDQSTKQRNFRTTDIPFDIKPRSIQIEHKNVKITWDNDIEGHQDQVSHYGLDHIKHGVLKPLLEVATSRRRWRLIWNNSIMKENVHWVDYNDFMKDSEEFAVALRNLAEMGLIFVKNIPDSRAEVEKIATRLGPLRNTFYGPTWDVRNKPNAENVAYTNQFLNFHMDLMYMNEPPGFQLLHCLQNSCDGGESLFSDTFHVARSMANSKHASYMALTQLHLAYEYNHENHLYTNTWPVFELDHAPRTPGIKRRLIRVNYSPPFQSPITHRYADRDTYMPGMQALKYFAERLQAPSNVFELKMEPGQCAIFENRRVAHARRGFNTSQGERWLAGAYVDEDAVLSRIRTVCRQKDRRHVWQDRDYGHYLPRSPNQESRNKNPDVWKTHVWSED
;
A
#
# COMPACT_ATOMS: atom_id res chain seq x y z
N MET A 1 -9.29 -58.72 -28.61
CA MET A 1 -9.23 -59.03 -27.15
C MET A 1 -8.86 -57.72 -26.46
N ALA A 2 -9.71 -57.04 -25.69
CA ALA A 2 -10.35 -57.43 -24.41
C ALA A 2 -9.30 -57.80 -23.36
N PHE A 3 -9.26 -57.31 -22.10
CA PHE A 3 -10.15 -56.50 -21.24
C PHE A 3 -9.26 -55.79 -20.16
N LEU A 4 -9.66 -54.87 -19.26
CA LEU A 4 -10.94 -54.24 -18.83
C LEU A 4 -10.62 -52.90 -18.11
N LEU A 5 -11.64 -52.07 -17.79
CA LEU A 5 -11.59 -51.04 -16.73
C LEU A 5 -12.09 -51.60 -15.39
N ARG A 6 -11.63 -51.08 -14.23
CA ARG A 6 -12.51 -50.95 -13.03
C ARG A 6 -12.06 -49.86 -12.04
N ARG A 7 -13.04 -49.30 -11.32
CA ARG A 7 -12.96 -48.13 -10.44
C ARG A 7 -12.79 -48.50 -8.95
N SER A 8 -12.21 -47.58 -8.18
CA SER A 8 -12.44 -47.32 -6.73
C SER A 8 -11.86 -45.92 -6.45
N LEU A 9 -12.51 -44.85 -5.96
CA LEU A 9 -13.72 -44.60 -5.14
C LEU A 9 -13.61 -44.84 -3.61
N LEU A 10 -12.74 -44.07 -2.94
CA LEU A 10 -12.87 -43.69 -1.52
C LEU A 10 -12.55 -42.18 -1.39
N ARG A 11 -13.57 -41.30 -1.39
CA ARG A 11 -14.20 -40.69 -0.19
C ARG A 11 -13.21 -40.08 0.81
N ALA A 12 -13.01 -38.77 0.71
CA ALA A 12 -12.55 -37.94 1.83
C ALA A 12 -13.69 -37.80 2.87
N PRO A 13 -13.40 -37.80 4.19
CA PRO A 13 -14.41 -37.57 5.21
C PRO A 13 -14.82 -36.09 5.25
N ARG A 14 -16.10 -35.82 4.99
CA ARG A 14 -16.71 -34.54 5.36
C ARG A 14 -16.93 -34.55 6.88
N VAL A 15 -16.22 -33.69 7.61
CA VAL A 15 -16.60 -33.39 9.00
C VAL A 15 -17.87 -32.55 8.95
N ALA A 16 -18.97 -33.12 9.43
CA ALA A 16 -20.23 -32.41 9.59
C ALA A 16 -20.22 -31.67 10.93
N THR A 17 -20.18 -30.34 10.89
CA THR A 17 -20.33 -29.51 12.11
C THR A 17 -21.80 -29.50 12.51
N THR A 18 -22.21 -30.43 13.37
CA THR A 18 -23.51 -30.37 14.04
C THR A 18 -23.56 -29.15 14.97
N LEU A 19 -24.36 -28.16 14.60
CA LEU A 19 -24.69 -27.03 15.47
C LEU A 19 -25.56 -27.54 16.62
N ILE A 20 -24.98 -27.63 17.82
CA ILE A 20 -25.71 -27.87 19.07
C ILE A 20 -26.27 -26.52 19.54
N PRO A 21 -27.59 -26.37 19.75
CA PRO A 21 -28.15 -25.15 20.33
C PRO A 21 -27.75 -25.01 21.80
N ALA A 22 -27.25 -23.84 22.19
CA ALA A 22 -26.98 -23.55 23.60
C ALA A 22 -28.29 -23.50 24.42
N PRO A 23 -28.31 -24.00 25.67
CA PRO A 23 -29.51 -23.97 26.50
C PRO A 23 -29.88 -22.54 26.90
N ARG A 24 -31.16 -22.18 26.74
CA ARG A 24 -31.71 -20.90 27.23
C ARG A 24 -31.59 -20.84 28.76
N ARG A 25 -30.79 -19.89 29.27
CA ARG A 25 -30.90 -19.47 30.68
C ARG A 25 -32.11 -18.56 30.84
N THR A 26 -33.06 -18.98 31.67
CA THR A 26 -34.14 -18.14 32.17
C THR A 26 -33.56 -17.14 33.18
N TYR A 27 -33.72 -15.85 32.93
CA TYR A 27 -33.42 -14.82 33.93
C TYR A 27 -34.58 -14.74 34.93
N VAL A 28 -34.29 -14.98 36.21
CA VAL A 28 -35.18 -14.66 37.32
C VAL A 28 -35.07 -13.15 37.60
N ASN A 29 -36.21 -12.51 37.85
CA ASN A 29 -36.32 -11.07 38.00
C ASN A 29 -36.22 -10.69 39.49
N GLU A 30 -35.08 -10.19 39.94
CA GLU A 30 -34.88 -9.74 41.32
C GLU A 30 -34.49 -8.25 41.40
N GLY A 31 -35.22 -7.52 42.25
CA GLY A 31 -34.73 -6.37 43.03
C GLY A 31 -34.05 -5.21 42.29
N ARG A 32 -34.83 -4.18 41.93
CA ARG A 32 -34.30 -2.85 41.58
C ARG A 32 -34.18 -1.98 42.85
N PRO A 33 -33.00 -1.47 43.23
CA PRO A 33 -32.90 -0.31 44.11
C PRO A 33 -33.09 0.98 43.30
N GLN A 34 -33.64 2.01 43.93
CA GLN A 34 -33.74 3.35 43.34
C GLN A 34 -32.38 4.06 43.38
N LEU A 35 -32.10 4.88 42.37
CA LEU A 35 -31.08 5.93 42.42
C LEU A 35 -31.73 7.25 42.00
N GLU A 36 -31.33 8.31 42.68
CA GLU A 36 -32.00 9.62 42.66
C GLU A 36 -31.65 10.46 41.43
N GLU A 37 -32.49 11.46 41.15
CA GLU A 37 -32.33 12.40 40.04
C GLU A 37 -31.25 13.45 40.34
N SER A 38 -30.43 13.79 39.34
CA SER A 38 -29.85 15.14 39.25
C SER A 38 -29.60 15.58 37.80
N ASP A 39 -30.25 16.70 37.48
CA ASP A 39 -29.91 17.73 36.49
C ASP A 39 -29.63 17.34 35.03
N ALA A 40 -30.66 17.59 34.20
CA ALA A 40 -30.53 17.74 32.76
C ALA A 40 -29.95 19.13 32.40
N LEU A 41 -29.14 19.17 31.34
CA LEU A 41 -28.75 20.42 30.66
C LEU A 41 -29.18 20.36 29.19
N GLU A 42 -29.74 21.46 28.72
CA GLU A 42 -30.53 21.54 27.48
C GLU A 42 -29.67 21.57 26.21
N ALA A 43 -30.20 21.01 25.13
CA ALA A 43 -29.70 21.21 23.77
C ALA A 43 -30.66 22.13 22.99
N PRO A 44 -30.19 23.21 22.35
CA PRO A 44 -31.05 24.08 21.56
C PRO A 44 -31.34 23.46 20.19
N ALA A 45 -32.63 23.36 19.84
CA ALA A 45 -33.10 22.98 18.52
C ALA A 45 -33.25 24.19 17.59
N GLY A 46 -33.11 23.96 16.28
CA GLY A 46 -33.76 24.76 15.25
C GLY A 46 -32.84 25.43 14.22
N ARG A 47 -32.83 24.91 13.00
CA ARG A 47 -33.66 25.46 11.90
C ARG A 47 -33.68 24.51 10.70
N THR A 48 -34.89 24.17 10.27
CA THR A 48 -35.19 23.54 8.99
C THR A 48 -35.50 24.62 7.96
N GLU A 49 -34.82 24.62 6.82
CA GLU A 49 -35.32 25.29 5.61
C GLU A 49 -35.36 24.31 4.44
N SER A 50 -36.53 24.26 3.82
CA SER A 50 -36.85 23.44 2.65
C SER A 50 -36.64 24.24 1.37
N PHE A 51 -35.96 23.66 0.38
CA PHE A 51 -35.95 24.19 -0.99
C PHE A 51 -36.40 23.13 -1.99
N VAL A 52 -37.35 23.53 -2.84
CA VAL A 52 -37.95 22.79 -3.95
C VAL A 52 -37.42 23.42 -5.26
N PRO A 53 -37.17 22.67 -6.34
CA PRO A 53 -36.33 23.14 -7.44
C PRO A 53 -37.04 24.12 -8.39
N SER A 54 -36.27 25.03 -8.99
CA SER A 54 -36.72 25.94 -10.05
C SER A 54 -36.24 25.51 -11.44
N GLU A 55 -37.01 25.94 -12.45
CA GLU A 55 -37.01 25.39 -13.82
C GLU A 55 -35.90 25.95 -14.73
N SER A 56 -35.76 25.32 -15.90
CA SER A 56 -34.89 25.77 -17.00
C SER A 56 -35.39 27.04 -17.69
N PRO A 57 -34.51 27.72 -18.45
CA PRO A 57 -34.96 28.29 -19.72
C PRO A 57 -34.09 27.92 -20.94
N ALA A 58 -34.69 28.14 -22.10
CA ALA A 58 -34.34 27.63 -23.42
C ALA A 58 -33.08 28.22 -24.09
N THR A 59 -32.73 27.55 -25.20
CA THR A 59 -31.89 27.99 -26.33
C THR A 59 -32.20 29.39 -26.87
N PRO A 60 -31.23 29.98 -27.60
CA PRO A 60 -31.55 30.64 -28.86
C PRO A 60 -30.81 30.06 -30.08
N SER A 61 -31.27 30.46 -31.26
CA SER A 61 -30.96 29.93 -32.58
C SER A 61 -29.84 30.65 -33.34
N VAL A 62 -29.20 29.89 -34.23
CA VAL A 62 -28.78 30.20 -35.62
C VAL A 62 -28.86 31.67 -36.10
N SER A 63 -27.77 32.14 -36.72
CA SER A 63 -27.78 33.14 -37.80
C SER A 63 -26.71 32.80 -38.85
N GLU A 64 -27.04 32.95 -40.13
CA GLU A 64 -26.20 32.68 -41.30
C GLU A 64 -25.42 33.94 -41.77
N GLY A 65 -24.50 33.78 -42.73
CA GLY A 65 -23.72 34.86 -43.38
C GLY A 65 -22.30 35.00 -42.81
N ASP A 66 -21.21 35.10 -43.60
CA ASP A 66 -21.11 35.29 -45.05
C ASP A 66 -19.98 34.47 -45.69
N LEU A 67 -20.07 34.35 -47.01
CA LEU A 67 -19.06 33.78 -47.91
C LEU A 67 -17.89 34.75 -48.11
N ASP A 68 -16.68 34.23 -48.31
CA ASP A 68 -15.83 34.78 -49.38
C ASP A 68 -14.82 33.74 -49.90
N ASP A 69 -14.66 33.72 -51.22
CA ASP A 69 -13.82 32.78 -51.97
C ASP A 69 -12.35 33.22 -51.94
N HIS A 70 -11.43 32.26 -51.75
CA HIS A 70 -10.15 32.33 -52.49
C HIS A 70 -9.56 30.94 -52.79
N HIS A 71 -9.63 30.58 -54.08
CA HIS A 71 -8.78 29.55 -54.68
C HIS A 71 -7.29 29.77 -54.36
N HIS A 72 -6.60 28.75 -53.84
CA HIS A 72 -5.24 28.44 -54.30
C HIS A 72 -4.82 26.98 -54.10
N SER A 73 -4.73 26.30 -55.25
CA SER A 73 -3.68 25.34 -55.65
C SER A 73 -3.19 24.27 -54.66
N ALA A 74 -3.40 23.01 -55.05
CA ALA A 74 -2.86 21.85 -54.37
C ALA A 74 -1.32 21.85 -54.28
N LYS A 75 -0.79 21.55 -53.09
CA LYS A 75 0.51 20.90 -52.92
C LYS A 75 0.39 19.76 -51.92
N ASP A 76 0.50 18.53 -52.42
CA ASP A 76 0.79 17.35 -51.60
C ASP A 76 2.03 17.60 -50.74
N VAL A 77 1.83 17.78 -49.43
CA VAL A 77 2.89 17.64 -48.43
C VAL A 77 2.64 16.36 -47.66
N ARG A 78 2.94 15.23 -48.31
CA ARG A 78 3.07 13.94 -47.63
C ARG A 78 4.33 13.99 -46.76
N THR A 79 4.20 14.44 -45.52
CA THR A 79 5.26 14.31 -44.52
C THR A 79 5.55 12.84 -44.31
N ALA A 80 6.76 12.41 -44.66
CA ALA A 80 7.19 11.04 -44.52
C ALA A 80 7.44 10.70 -43.04
N ASP A 81 6.38 10.36 -42.28
CA ASP A 81 6.58 9.73 -40.98
C ASP A 81 5.55 8.68 -40.51
N ASP A 82 4.50 8.40 -41.27
CA ASP A 82 3.60 7.28 -40.99
C ASP A 82 4.09 5.97 -41.62
N LYS A 83 4.77 5.16 -40.81
CA LYS A 83 4.90 3.73 -41.10
C LYS A 83 3.60 3.03 -40.73
N GLN A 84 2.76 2.79 -41.73
CA GLN A 84 1.62 1.88 -41.62
C GLN A 84 2.16 0.46 -41.32
N VAL A 85 1.96 -0.04 -40.09
CA VAL A 85 2.48 -1.35 -39.68
C VAL A 85 1.52 -2.44 -40.13
N THR A 86 2.02 -3.41 -40.90
CA THR A 86 1.23 -4.52 -41.43
C THR A 86 0.84 -5.50 -40.32
N CYS A 87 -0.45 -5.83 -40.25
CA CYS A 87 -0.97 -6.83 -39.33
C CYS A 87 -0.64 -8.25 -39.81
N VAL A 88 -0.23 -9.14 -38.90
CA VAL A 88 0.12 -10.54 -39.20
C VAL A 88 -0.74 -11.50 -38.38
N GLY A 89 -2.06 -11.39 -38.54
CA GLY A 89 -3.06 -12.21 -37.84
C GLY A 89 -3.64 -13.33 -38.73
N ARG A 90 -4.11 -14.43 -38.11
CA ARG A 90 -4.85 -15.50 -38.81
C ARG A 90 -6.33 -15.17 -39.02
N LEU A 91 -6.83 -14.14 -38.35
CA LEU A 91 -8.21 -13.68 -38.38
C LEU A 91 -8.32 -12.41 -39.21
N HIS A 92 -9.40 -12.29 -39.98
CA HIS A 92 -9.68 -11.13 -40.85
C HIS A 92 -10.21 -9.94 -40.03
N ILE A 93 -9.58 -9.62 -38.89
CA ILE A 93 -9.89 -8.46 -38.06
C ILE A 93 -9.11 -7.26 -38.63
N PRO A 94 -9.77 -6.18 -39.08
CA PRO A 94 -9.09 -4.95 -39.49
C PRO A 94 -8.30 -4.35 -38.33
N VAL A 95 -7.01 -4.11 -38.56
CA VAL A 95 -6.11 -3.43 -37.63
C VAL A 95 -5.43 -2.28 -38.34
N GLU A 96 -5.69 -1.06 -37.88
CA GLU A 96 -5.08 0.17 -38.37
C GLU A 96 -4.07 0.68 -37.34
N THR A 97 -2.88 1.09 -37.80
CA THR A 97 -1.81 1.59 -36.94
C THR A 97 -1.18 2.84 -37.55
N VAL A 98 -1.06 3.88 -36.73
CA VAL A 98 -0.56 5.22 -37.07
C VAL A 98 0.49 5.61 -36.02
N GLY A 99 1.65 6.05 -36.48
CA GLY A 99 2.79 6.44 -35.64
C GLY A 99 3.69 5.31 -35.12
N ARG A 100 4.82 5.71 -34.51
CA ARG A 100 6.01 4.88 -34.25
C ARG A 100 6.03 4.07 -32.94
N PHE A 101 4.93 3.97 -32.18
CA PHE A 101 4.94 3.35 -30.83
C PHE A 101 4.66 1.84 -30.80
N VAL A 102 4.30 1.26 -31.93
CA VAL A 102 4.05 -0.17 -32.14
C VAL A 102 4.98 -0.65 -33.26
N GLU A 103 5.62 -1.79 -33.06
CA GLU A 103 6.52 -2.43 -34.04
C GLU A 103 5.78 -3.54 -34.81
N TYR A 104 4.91 -4.30 -34.13
CA TYR A 104 3.90 -5.16 -34.76
C TYR A 104 2.75 -5.44 -33.79
N ILE A 105 1.60 -5.83 -34.37
CA ILE A 105 0.48 -6.44 -33.66
C ILE A 105 0.06 -7.73 -34.36
N LYS A 106 -0.34 -8.69 -33.54
CA LYS A 106 -0.93 -9.94 -33.98
C LYS A 106 -2.27 -10.17 -33.26
N THR A 107 -3.32 -10.37 -34.05
CA THR A 107 -4.63 -10.84 -33.61
C THR A 107 -4.63 -12.37 -33.59
N GLU A 108 -4.97 -12.94 -32.44
CA GLU A 108 -5.14 -14.38 -32.22
C GLU A 108 -6.59 -14.67 -31.83
N GLN A 109 -6.94 -15.92 -31.52
CA GLN A 109 -8.33 -16.34 -31.29
C GLN A 109 -9.01 -15.63 -30.11
N ASP A 110 -8.29 -15.39 -29.03
CA ASP A 110 -8.79 -14.87 -27.75
C ASP A 110 -7.97 -13.69 -27.20
N HIS A 111 -6.93 -13.24 -27.92
CA HIS A 111 -5.98 -12.25 -27.43
C HIS A 111 -5.26 -11.42 -28.50
N LEU A 112 -4.72 -10.27 -28.06
CA LEU A 112 -3.73 -9.50 -28.80
C LEU A 112 -2.32 -9.78 -28.31
N VAL A 113 -1.38 -9.89 -29.24
CA VAL A 113 0.06 -9.75 -28.97
C VAL A 113 0.49 -8.38 -29.49
N ILE A 114 1.04 -7.55 -28.60
CA ILE A 114 1.49 -6.19 -28.90
C ILE A 114 3.01 -6.12 -28.68
N LYS A 115 3.74 -5.68 -29.70
CA LYS A 115 5.16 -5.37 -29.62
C LYS A 115 5.36 -3.85 -29.75
N GLN A 116 6.05 -3.26 -28.78
CA GLN A 116 6.53 -1.89 -28.84
C GLN A 116 8.05 -1.88 -29.12
N PRO A 117 8.60 -0.86 -29.81
CA PRO A 117 10.04 -0.73 -30.03
C PRO A 117 10.84 -0.80 -28.72
N GLY A 118 11.99 -1.50 -28.75
CA GLY A 118 12.88 -1.67 -27.59
C GLY A 118 12.34 -2.50 -26.43
N ARG A 119 11.06 -2.89 -26.45
CA ARG A 119 10.39 -3.66 -25.38
C ARG A 119 10.18 -5.12 -25.81
N ARG A 120 9.96 -6.01 -24.82
CA ARG A 120 9.43 -7.36 -25.11
C ARG A 120 7.96 -7.23 -25.55
N ALA A 121 7.51 -8.10 -26.45
CA ALA A 121 6.10 -8.22 -26.76
C ALA A 121 5.33 -8.68 -25.52
N PHE A 122 4.06 -8.28 -25.40
CA PHE A 122 3.17 -8.69 -24.34
C PHE A 122 1.81 -9.12 -24.90
N THR A 123 1.15 -10.01 -24.18
CA THR A 123 -0.15 -10.58 -24.55
C THR A 123 -1.24 -10.05 -23.62
N VAL A 124 -2.43 -9.76 -24.16
CA VAL A 124 -3.62 -9.35 -23.41
C VAL A 124 -4.87 -9.99 -24.00
N LEU A 125 -5.73 -10.58 -23.17
CA LEU A 125 -6.94 -11.27 -23.63
C LEU A 125 -8.01 -10.24 -24.05
N TYR A 126 -8.80 -10.56 -25.08
CA TYR A 126 -9.93 -9.73 -25.53
C TYR A 126 -10.91 -9.41 -24.39
N HIS A 127 -11.27 -10.43 -23.62
CA HIS A 127 -12.11 -10.28 -22.43
C HIS A 127 -11.50 -9.32 -21.39
N THR A 128 -10.18 -9.33 -21.19
CA THR A 128 -9.52 -8.41 -20.22
C THR A 128 -9.38 -6.99 -20.75
N LEU A 129 -9.27 -6.80 -22.07
CA LEU A 129 -9.40 -5.48 -22.69
C LEU A 129 -10.80 -4.94 -22.46
N ARG A 130 -11.84 -5.69 -22.84
CA ARG A 130 -13.24 -5.27 -22.72
C ARG A 130 -13.66 -4.92 -21.29
N ASP A 131 -13.14 -5.65 -20.30
CA ASP A 131 -13.33 -5.38 -18.86
C ASP A 131 -12.70 -4.04 -18.43
N ALA A 132 -11.63 -3.60 -19.08
CA ALA A 132 -10.95 -2.34 -18.81
C ALA A 132 -11.54 -1.13 -19.59
N CYS A 133 -12.69 -1.28 -20.26
CA CYS A 133 -13.31 -0.17 -20.99
C CYS A 133 -13.77 0.95 -20.04
N HIS A 134 -13.44 2.19 -20.39
CA HIS A 134 -13.74 3.41 -19.63
C HIS A 134 -14.75 4.36 -20.32
N CYS A 135 -15.50 3.91 -21.33
CA CYS A 135 -16.56 4.73 -21.94
C CYS A 135 -17.68 5.05 -20.94
N SER A 136 -18.50 6.07 -21.22
CA SER A 136 -19.56 6.56 -20.32
C SER A 136 -20.63 5.51 -19.98
N GLN A 137 -20.89 4.55 -20.86
CA GLN A 137 -21.78 3.41 -20.54
C GLN A 137 -21.10 2.41 -19.60
N CYS A 138 -19.81 2.13 -19.81
CA CYS A 138 -19.06 1.13 -19.03
C CYS A 138 -18.66 1.62 -17.63
N VAL A 139 -18.34 2.91 -17.50
CA VAL A 139 -17.90 3.56 -16.28
C VAL A 139 -18.62 4.90 -16.14
N ASP A 140 -19.36 5.06 -15.03
CA ASP A 140 -20.00 6.32 -14.69
C ASP A 140 -18.96 7.43 -14.53
N GLN A 141 -19.24 8.59 -15.13
CA GLN A 141 -18.26 9.66 -15.24
C GLN A 141 -18.18 10.54 -13.99
N SER A 142 -19.11 10.43 -13.04
CA SER A 142 -19.01 11.12 -11.75
C SER A 142 -18.25 10.27 -10.73
N THR A 143 -18.79 9.10 -10.40
CA THR A 143 -18.30 8.16 -9.38
C THR A 143 -17.03 7.41 -9.80
N LYS A 144 -16.77 7.31 -11.11
CA LYS A 144 -15.73 6.46 -11.73
C LYS A 144 -15.90 4.96 -11.43
N GLN A 145 -17.11 4.53 -11.05
CA GLN A 145 -17.46 3.14 -10.82
C GLN A 145 -17.95 2.46 -12.12
N ARG A 146 -17.85 1.14 -12.17
CA ARG A 146 -18.23 0.32 -13.32
C ARG A 146 -19.73 -0.02 -13.29
N ASN A 147 -20.38 0.05 -14.45
CA ASN A 147 -21.83 -0.18 -14.59
C ASN A 147 -22.22 -1.61 -15.03
N PHE A 148 -21.23 -2.51 -15.17
CA PHE A 148 -21.41 -3.90 -15.62
C PHE A 148 -20.54 -4.84 -14.78
N ARG A 149 -20.88 -6.13 -14.73
CA ARG A 149 -20.08 -7.18 -14.07
C ARG A 149 -19.10 -7.76 -15.08
N THR A 150 -17.92 -8.17 -14.65
CA THR A 150 -16.95 -8.88 -15.52
C THR A 150 -17.57 -10.12 -16.19
N THR A 151 -18.54 -10.77 -15.55
CA THR A 151 -19.28 -11.93 -16.07
C THR A 151 -20.34 -11.61 -17.12
N ASP A 152 -20.64 -10.32 -17.35
CA ASP A 152 -21.59 -9.89 -18.38
C ASP A 152 -20.93 -9.81 -19.76
N ILE A 153 -19.59 -9.82 -19.80
CA ILE A 153 -18.80 -9.92 -21.04
C ILE A 153 -18.95 -11.34 -21.59
N PRO A 154 -19.42 -11.53 -22.85
CA PRO A 154 -19.48 -12.85 -23.46
C PRO A 154 -18.10 -13.49 -23.60
N PHE A 155 -17.99 -14.81 -23.37
CA PHE A 155 -16.70 -15.51 -23.45
C PHE A 155 -16.12 -15.58 -24.87
N ASP A 156 -16.94 -15.36 -25.89
CA ASP A 156 -16.59 -15.28 -27.31
C ASP A 156 -16.43 -13.83 -27.82
N ILE A 157 -16.36 -12.85 -26.91
CA ILE A 157 -16.02 -11.45 -27.19
C ILE A 157 -14.76 -11.35 -28.07
N LYS A 158 -14.86 -10.64 -29.19
CA LYS A 158 -13.76 -10.47 -30.14
C LYS A 158 -13.76 -9.06 -30.74
N PRO A 159 -12.60 -8.48 -31.07
CA PRO A 159 -12.56 -7.20 -31.78
C PRO A 159 -13.21 -7.31 -33.15
N ARG A 160 -14.13 -6.41 -33.46
CA ARG A 160 -14.61 -6.15 -34.83
C ARG A 160 -13.57 -5.34 -35.60
N SER A 161 -13.00 -4.32 -34.98
CA SER A 161 -11.87 -3.54 -35.51
C SER A 161 -10.98 -3.00 -34.39
N ILE A 162 -9.72 -2.73 -34.73
CA ILE A 162 -8.72 -2.17 -33.81
C ILE A 162 -8.03 -1.00 -34.51
N GLN A 163 -8.01 0.17 -33.90
CA GLN A 163 -7.26 1.33 -34.39
C GLN A 163 -6.26 1.76 -33.32
N ILE A 164 -5.02 2.01 -33.72
CA ILE A 164 -3.99 2.56 -32.84
C ILE A 164 -3.42 3.84 -33.43
N GLU A 165 -3.68 4.94 -32.75
CA GLU A 165 -3.19 6.27 -33.09
C GLU A 165 -2.19 6.70 -32.04
N HIS A 166 -0.91 6.69 -32.40
CA HIS A 166 0.21 6.99 -31.50
C HIS A 166 0.24 6.10 -30.26
N LYS A 167 -0.33 6.56 -29.14
CA LYS A 167 -0.43 5.83 -27.87
C LYS A 167 -1.87 5.50 -27.46
N ASN A 168 -2.86 5.86 -28.29
CA ASN A 168 -4.26 5.61 -28.03
C ASN A 168 -4.69 4.37 -28.81
N VAL A 169 -5.43 3.48 -28.15
CA VAL A 169 -5.99 2.26 -28.74
C VAL A 169 -7.51 2.37 -28.66
N LYS A 170 -8.17 2.22 -29.82
CA LYS A 170 -9.62 2.15 -29.97
C LYS A 170 -9.97 0.72 -30.41
N ILE A 171 -10.99 0.13 -29.80
CA ILE A 171 -11.50 -1.20 -30.17
C ILE A 171 -13.02 -1.14 -30.27
N THR A 172 -13.56 -1.63 -31.39
CA THR A 172 -14.97 -2.00 -31.52
C THR A 172 -15.11 -3.51 -31.33
N TRP A 173 -16.25 -3.97 -30.80
CA TRP A 173 -16.44 -5.36 -30.41
C TRP A 173 -17.56 -6.04 -31.19
N ASP A 174 -17.35 -7.31 -31.54
CA ASP A 174 -18.41 -8.25 -31.87
C ASP A 174 -18.76 -9.07 -30.62
N ASN A 175 -20.04 -9.42 -30.50
CA ASN A 175 -20.59 -10.18 -29.37
C ASN A 175 -20.28 -9.47 -28.03
N ASP A 176 -20.54 -8.17 -27.97
CA ASP A 176 -20.42 -7.35 -26.76
C ASP A 176 -21.60 -7.59 -25.79
N ILE A 177 -21.45 -7.11 -24.56
CA ILE A 177 -22.51 -6.97 -23.55
C ILE A 177 -23.77 -6.38 -24.18
N GLU A 178 -24.92 -6.96 -23.87
CA GLU A 178 -26.22 -6.48 -24.34
C GLU A 178 -26.44 -5.00 -23.97
N GLY A 179 -26.71 -4.16 -24.98
CA GLY A 179 -26.85 -2.71 -24.85
C GLY A 179 -25.59 -1.90 -25.13
N HIS A 180 -24.42 -2.55 -25.32
CA HIS A 180 -23.14 -1.90 -25.59
C HIS A 180 -22.66 -2.06 -27.06
N GLN A 181 -23.48 -2.57 -27.98
CA GLN A 181 -23.03 -3.05 -29.30
C GLN A 181 -22.38 -1.98 -30.19
N ASP A 182 -22.70 -0.70 -30.02
CA ASP A 182 -22.13 0.42 -30.78
C ASP A 182 -20.96 1.13 -30.04
N GLN A 183 -20.47 0.57 -28.94
CA GLN A 183 -19.45 1.24 -28.11
C GLN A 183 -18.02 1.03 -28.61
N VAL A 184 -17.26 2.13 -28.63
CA VAL A 184 -15.81 2.11 -28.82
C VAL A 184 -15.13 2.11 -27.44
N SER A 185 -14.26 1.13 -27.22
CA SER A 185 -13.42 1.10 -26.02
C SER A 185 -12.10 1.82 -26.25
N HIS A 186 -11.74 2.73 -25.34
CA HIS A 186 -10.56 3.59 -25.46
C HIS A 186 -9.53 3.29 -24.37
N TYR A 187 -8.26 3.10 -24.75
CA TYR A 187 -7.16 2.82 -23.83
C TYR A 187 -5.91 3.62 -24.20
N GLY A 188 -5.04 3.87 -23.21
CA GLY A 188 -3.64 4.19 -23.47
C GLY A 188 -2.82 2.90 -23.63
N LEU A 189 -1.88 2.86 -24.57
CA LEU A 189 -1.04 1.70 -24.87
C LEU A 189 -0.23 1.23 -23.64
N ASP A 190 0.25 2.16 -22.82
CA ASP A 190 0.89 1.85 -21.53
C ASP A 190 -0.13 1.39 -20.46
N HIS A 191 -1.41 1.80 -20.53
CA HIS A 191 -2.47 1.30 -19.64
C HIS A 191 -2.76 -0.18 -19.95
N ILE A 192 -2.87 -0.57 -21.23
CA ILE A 192 -3.11 -1.99 -21.59
C ILE A 192 -2.05 -2.91 -20.95
N LYS A 193 -0.79 -2.46 -20.92
CA LYS A 193 0.33 -3.22 -20.36
C LYS A 193 0.38 -3.24 -18.83
N HIS A 194 0.04 -2.14 -18.17
CA HIS A 194 0.23 -1.95 -16.72
C HIS A 194 -1.09 -1.93 -15.90
N GLY A 195 -2.24 -1.98 -16.58
CA GLY A 195 -3.56 -1.76 -16.00
C GLY A 195 -3.70 -0.37 -15.37
N VAL A 196 -4.45 -0.31 -14.27
CA VAL A 196 -4.73 0.91 -13.51
C VAL A 196 -3.46 1.48 -12.82
N LEU A 197 -2.42 0.67 -12.63
CA LEU A 197 -1.17 1.08 -11.98
C LEU A 197 -0.19 1.66 -13.01
N LYS A 198 -0.06 2.99 -13.07
CA LYS A 198 1.01 3.60 -13.89
C LYS A 198 2.39 3.24 -13.33
N PRO A 199 3.45 3.09 -14.16
CA PRO A 199 4.82 2.77 -13.70
C PRO A 199 5.34 3.68 -12.58
N LEU A 200 4.97 4.97 -12.59
CA LEU A 200 5.30 5.92 -11.54
C LEU A 200 4.68 5.54 -10.18
N LEU A 201 3.44 5.04 -10.18
CA LEU A 201 2.74 4.57 -8.99
C LEU A 201 3.23 3.19 -8.53
N GLU A 202 3.68 2.34 -9.46
CA GLU A 202 4.37 1.09 -9.14
C GLU A 202 5.63 1.37 -8.31
N VAL A 203 6.45 2.33 -8.75
CA VAL A 203 7.68 2.78 -8.06
C VAL A 203 7.36 3.45 -6.71
N ALA A 204 6.30 4.25 -6.63
CA ALA A 204 5.96 5.00 -5.41
C ALA A 204 5.23 4.18 -4.33
N THR A 205 4.31 3.28 -4.71
CA THR A 205 3.29 2.76 -3.76
C THR A 205 2.85 1.30 -3.94
N SER A 206 3.42 0.54 -4.89
CA SER A 206 3.10 -0.88 -4.97
C SER A 206 3.73 -1.68 -3.82
N ARG A 207 3.26 -2.91 -3.58
CA ARG A 207 3.97 -3.88 -2.72
C ARG A 207 5.41 -4.16 -3.19
N ARG A 208 5.69 -3.90 -4.46
CA ARG A 208 7.01 -4.05 -5.09
C ARG A 208 7.77 -2.74 -5.26
N ARG A 209 7.31 -1.64 -4.63
CA ARG A 209 7.98 -0.33 -4.65
C ARG A 209 9.45 -0.43 -4.24
N TRP A 210 10.27 0.49 -4.76
CA TRP A 210 11.64 0.62 -4.28
C TRP A 210 11.62 1.10 -2.83
N ARG A 211 12.55 0.60 -2.02
CA ARG A 211 12.73 0.98 -0.62
C ARG A 211 14.22 1.07 -0.38
N LEU A 212 14.71 2.19 0.18
CA LEU A 212 16.08 2.26 0.69
C LEU A 212 16.09 1.53 2.02
N ILE A 213 16.77 0.38 2.06
CA ILE A 213 16.88 -0.45 3.26
C ILE A 213 18.12 0.02 4.02
N TRP A 214 17.95 0.46 5.27
CA TRP A 214 18.97 1.24 5.99
C TRP A 214 19.47 0.57 7.28
N ASN A 215 20.71 0.88 7.63
CA ASN A 215 21.30 0.67 8.95
C ASN A 215 21.55 2.04 9.60
N ASN A 216 22.22 2.12 10.76
CA ASN A 216 22.48 3.37 11.47
C ASN A 216 23.25 4.39 10.60
N SER A 217 24.28 3.96 9.86
CA SER A 217 25.06 4.87 9.00
C SER A 217 24.21 5.45 7.87
N ILE A 218 23.53 4.58 7.11
CA ILE A 218 22.66 5.01 6.01
C ILE A 218 21.54 5.92 6.52
N MET A 219 20.95 5.62 7.68
CA MET A 219 19.88 6.45 8.26
C MET A 219 20.39 7.81 8.73
N LYS A 220 21.61 7.91 9.27
CA LYS A 220 22.22 9.21 9.63
C LYS A 220 22.48 10.10 8.43
N GLU A 221 22.93 9.53 7.31
CA GLU A 221 23.15 10.26 6.06
C GLU A 221 21.84 10.70 5.38
N ASN A 222 20.77 9.91 5.56
CA ASN A 222 19.49 10.07 4.85
C ASN A 222 18.33 10.49 5.76
N VAL A 223 18.59 10.99 6.98
CA VAL A 223 17.54 11.37 7.93
C VAL A 223 16.74 12.55 7.37
N HIS A 224 15.48 12.29 7.04
CA HIS A 224 14.62 13.30 6.44
C HIS A 224 13.83 14.08 7.50
N TRP A 225 14.15 15.36 7.61
CA TRP A 225 13.42 16.36 8.38
C TRP A 225 12.65 17.30 7.46
N VAL A 226 11.40 17.60 7.80
CA VAL A 226 10.55 18.59 7.11
C VAL A 226 9.98 19.58 8.12
N ASP A 227 9.85 20.86 7.73
CA ASP A 227 9.20 21.86 8.57
C ASP A 227 7.70 21.60 8.66
N TYR A 228 7.10 21.85 9.82
CA TYR A 228 5.66 21.73 10.03
C TYR A 228 4.86 22.54 8.99
N ASN A 229 5.25 23.78 8.69
CA ASN A 229 4.51 24.64 7.77
C ASN A 229 4.52 24.08 6.34
N ASP A 230 5.64 23.51 5.92
CA ASP A 230 5.79 22.92 4.59
C ASP A 230 5.05 21.59 4.50
N PHE A 231 5.12 20.76 5.54
CA PHE A 231 4.36 19.51 5.63
C PHE A 231 2.83 19.74 5.61
N MET A 232 2.35 20.80 6.27
CA MET A 232 0.92 21.12 6.30
C MET A 232 0.42 21.76 5.00
N LYS A 233 1.26 22.45 4.23
CA LYS A 233 0.92 22.97 2.90
C LYS A 233 1.02 21.88 1.83
N ASP A 234 0.41 22.08 0.66
CA ASP A 234 0.67 21.25 -0.52
C ASP A 234 1.91 21.78 -1.26
N SER A 235 3.08 21.73 -0.62
CA SER A 235 4.36 22.17 -1.17
C SER A 235 5.14 21.03 -1.88
N GLU A 236 6.31 21.35 -2.43
CA GLU A 236 7.24 20.34 -2.97
C GLU A 236 7.91 19.54 -1.84
N GLU A 237 8.26 20.18 -0.74
CA GLU A 237 8.84 19.58 0.46
C GLU A 237 7.88 18.54 1.07
N PHE A 238 6.56 18.78 1.08
CA PHE A 238 5.59 17.76 1.45
C PHE A 238 5.62 16.54 0.52
N ALA A 239 5.80 16.75 -0.79
CA ALA A 239 5.95 15.65 -1.75
C ALA A 239 7.27 14.88 -1.54
N VAL A 240 8.37 15.58 -1.23
CA VAL A 240 9.66 14.99 -0.86
C VAL A 240 9.55 14.24 0.48
N ALA A 241 8.81 14.73 1.46
CA ALA A 241 8.57 14.05 2.73
C ALA A 241 7.78 12.75 2.53
N LEU A 242 6.70 12.79 1.74
CA LEU A 242 5.95 11.59 1.34
C LEU A 242 6.81 10.59 0.55
N ARG A 243 7.74 11.08 -0.28
CA ARG A 243 8.69 10.23 -1.00
C ARG A 243 9.62 9.51 -0.01
N ASN A 244 10.28 10.27 0.88
CA ASN A 244 11.17 9.70 1.89
C ASN A 244 10.44 8.72 2.81
N LEU A 245 9.20 9.00 3.22
CA LEU A 245 8.39 8.07 4.01
C LEU A 245 8.08 6.77 3.23
N ALA A 246 7.79 6.84 1.94
CA ALA A 246 7.56 5.66 1.10
C ALA A 246 8.81 4.78 0.93
N GLU A 247 10.00 5.40 0.92
CA GLU A 247 11.31 4.79 0.66
C GLU A 247 12.01 4.28 1.91
N MET A 248 12.15 5.14 2.93
CA MET A 248 12.82 4.88 4.21
C MET A 248 11.88 4.26 5.25
N GLY A 249 10.58 4.53 5.18
CA GLY A 249 9.62 4.09 6.19
C GLY A 249 9.69 4.89 7.50
N LEU A 250 10.49 5.95 7.58
CA LEU A 250 10.66 6.83 8.74
C LEU A 250 11.02 8.24 8.24
N ILE A 251 10.30 9.26 8.73
CA ILE A 251 10.62 10.69 8.57
C ILE A 251 10.35 11.44 9.88
N PHE A 252 10.83 12.68 9.97
CA PHE A 252 10.57 13.56 11.10
C PHE A 252 10.01 14.92 10.65
N VAL A 253 9.01 15.42 11.36
CA VAL A 253 8.49 16.79 11.25
C VAL A 253 9.04 17.60 12.41
N LYS A 254 9.45 18.86 12.19
CA LYS A 254 9.97 19.77 13.23
C LYS A 254 9.27 21.12 13.20
N ASN A 255 9.54 21.96 14.21
CA ASN A 255 8.95 23.29 14.38
C ASN A 255 7.41 23.26 14.47
N ILE A 256 6.87 22.19 15.03
CA ILE A 256 5.44 22.03 15.27
C ILE A 256 5.03 22.97 16.41
N PRO A 257 3.91 23.72 16.29
CA PRO A 257 3.39 24.54 17.38
C PRO A 257 3.17 23.74 18.67
N ASP A 258 3.43 24.35 19.83
CA ASP A 258 3.19 23.73 21.13
C ASP A 258 1.69 23.57 21.40
N SER A 259 1.14 22.47 20.90
CA SER A 259 -0.28 22.14 20.96
C SER A 259 -0.49 20.64 20.80
N ARG A 260 -1.24 20.06 21.75
CA ARG A 260 -1.63 18.65 21.73
C ARG A 260 -2.52 18.27 20.53
N ALA A 261 -3.17 19.25 19.91
CA ALA A 261 -4.01 19.03 18.73
C ALA A 261 -3.19 18.79 17.44
N GLU A 262 -1.90 19.16 17.40
CA GLU A 262 -1.14 19.10 16.15
C GLU A 262 -0.88 17.66 15.66
N VAL A 263 -0.83 16.66 16.55
CA VAL A 263 -0.64 15.25 16.13
C VAL A 263 -1.80 14.76 15.24
N GLU A 264 -3.02 15.20 15.53
CA GLU A 264 -4.21 14.88 14.73
C GLU A 264 -4.16 15.59 13.37
N LYS A 265 -3.75 16.86 13.34
CA LYS A 265 -3.60 17.61 12.08
C LYS A 265 -2.52 17.00 11.17
N ILE A 266 -1.38 16.62 11.74
CA ILE A 266 -0.28 15.96 11.02
C ILE A 266 -0.71 14.58 10.52
N ALA A 267 -1.45 13.81 11.31
CA ALA A 267 -1.97 12.50 10.90
C ALA A 267 -3.03 12.62 9.78
N THR A 268 -4.02 13.52 9.96
CA THR A 268 -5.09 13.77 8.97
C THR A 268 -4.58 14.35 7.65
N ARG A 269 -3.40 14.98 7.66
CA ARG A 269 -2.66 15.39 6.44
C ARG A 269 -2.23 14.21 5.56
N LEU A 270 -2.02 13.03 6.15
CA LEU A 270 -1.67 11.78 5.48
C LEU A 270 -2.91 10.93 5.14
N GLY A 271 -3.90 10.89 6.02
CA GLY A 271 -5.13 10.11 5.86
C GLY A 271 -6.01 10.11 7.12
N PRO A 272 -7.24 9.56 7.07
CA PRO A 272 -8.11 9.49 8.24
C PRO A 272 -7.44 8.80 9.43
N LEU A 273 -7.73 9.28 10.65
CA LEU A 273 -7.25 8.65 11.88
C LEU A 273 -7.74 7.20 11.97
N ARG A 274 -6.80 6.30 12.27
CA ARG A 274 -7.10 4.92 12.62
C ARG A 274 -7.46 4.86 14.10
N ASN A 275 -8.74 5.09 14.40
CA ASN A 275 -9.26 4.98 15.76
C ASN A 275 -9.03 3.57 16.33
N THR A 276 -8.69 3.52 17.61
CA THR A 276 -8.48 2.28 18.38
C THR A 276 -9.20 2.40 19.73
N PHE A 277 -9.08 1.40 20.60
CA PHE A 277 -9.59 1.50 21.97
C PHE A 277 -8.81 2.53 22.84
N TYR A 278 -7.64 2.97 22.41
CA TYR A 278 -6.95 4.14 22.99
C TYR A 278 -7.55 5.49 22.53
N GLY A 279 -8.58 5.47 21.67
CA GLY A 279 -9.20 6.66 21.07
C GLY A 279 -8.63 7.02 19.68
N PRO A 280 -8.93 8.24 19.19
CA PRO A 280 -8.41 8.78 17.93
C PRO A 280 -6.93 9.21 18.03
N THR A 281 -6.54 9.73 19.19
CA THR A 281 -5.15 10.04 19.58
C THR A 281 -4.99 9.72 21.07
N TRP A 282 -3.77 9.46 21.53
CA TRP A 282 -3.49 9.09 22.93
C TRP A 282 -2.23 9.75 23.46
N ASP A 283 -2.02 9.68 24.78
CA ASP A 283 -0.92 10.34 25.47
C ASP A 283 0.06 9.34 26.06
N VAL A 284 1.33 9.46 25.69
CA VAL A 284 2.45 8.70 26.26
C VAL A 284 3.12 9.57 27.32
N ARG A 285 2.64 9.42 28.56
CA ARG A 285 3.19 10.00 29.80
C ARG A 285 3.44 8.87 30.80
N ASN A 286 4.29 9.10 31.81
CA ASN A 286 4.42 8.15 32.91
C ASN A 286 3.13 8.14 33.76
N LYS A 287 2.51 6.98 33.97
CA LYS A 287 1.31 6.82 34.81
C LYS A 287 1.57 5.82 35.95
N PRO A 288 1.15 6.11 37.20
CA PRO A 288 1.00 5.07 38.22
C PRO A 288 0.02 4.00 37.73
N ASN A 289 0.34 2.71 37.95
CA ASN A 289 -0.49 1.55 37.54
C ASN A 289 -0.83 1.50 36.04
N ALA A 290 0.16 1.79 35.19
CA ALA A 290 0.05 1.78 33.74
C ALA A 290 -0.54 0.50 33.12
N GLU A 291 -1.62 0.66 32.36
CA GLU A 291 -2.32 -0.34 31.54
C GLU A 291 -1.54 -0.76 30.27
N ASN A 292 -0.46 -0.04 29.93
CA ASN A 292 0.42 -0.34 28.81
C ASN A 292 1.85 0.03 29.19
N VAL A 293 2.81 -0.85 28.86
CA VAL A 293 4.25 -0.65 29.10
C VAL A 293 4.79 0.69 28.55
N ALA A 294 4.18 1.24 27.49
CA ALA A 294 4.50 2.55 26.93
C ALA A 294 4.38 3.70 27.96
N TYR A 295 3.47 3.57 28.93
CA TYR A 295 3.21 4.56 29.99
C TYR A 295 4.08 4.33 31.25
N THR A 296 5.13 3.52 31.16
CA THR A 296 6.15 3.33 32.21
C THR A 296 7.44 4.08 31.88
N ASN A 297 8.32 4.26 32.87
CA ASN A 297 9.64 4.87 32.69
C ASN A 297 10.77 3.89 32.28
N GLN A 298 10.44 2.59 32.13
CA GLN A 298 11.42 1.54 31.86
C GLN A 298 11.93 1.56 30.41
N PHE A 299 12.99 0.79 30.13
CA PHE A 299 13.41 0.51 28.76
C PHE A 299 12.33 -0.27 28.02
N LEU A 300 11.87 0.26 26.88
CA LEU A 300 10.91 -0.41 26.02
C LEU A 300 11.66 -0.95 24.81
N ASN A 301 11.77 -2.28 24.72
CA ASN A 301 12.53 -2.97 23.67
C ASN A 301 11.82 -2.87 22.30
N PHE A 302 12.53 -3.22 21.23
CA PHE A 302 12.04 -3.09 19.86
C PHE A 302 10.74 -3.86 19.63
N HIS A 303 9.72 -3.13 19.17
CA HIS A 303 8.37 -3.65 18.98
C HIS A 303 7.65 -2.93 17.83
N MET A 304 6.47 -3.45 17.53
CA MET A 304 5.51 -2.94 16.56
C MET A 304 4.14 -2.88 17.23
N ASP A 305 3.37 -1.84 16.95
CA ASP A 305 2.17 -1.57 17.73
C ASP A 305 0.94 -2.32 17.25
N LEU A 306 0.13 -2.71 18.23
CA LEU A 306 -1.18 -3.35 18.09
C LEU A 306 -1.16 -4.64 17.26
N MET A 307 -0.08 -5.43 17.34
CA MET A 307 0.05 -6.70 16.60
C MET A 307 -1.02 -7.75 16.94
N TYR A 308 -1.77 -7.57 18.02
CA TYR A 308 -2.96 -8.35 18.40
C TYR A 308 -4.24 -7.97 17.62
N MET A 309 -4.21 -6.95 16.77
CA MET A 309 -5.33 -6.61 15.88
C MET A 309 -5.25 -7.35 14.54
N ASN A 310 -6.40 -7.58 13.90
CA ASN A 310 -6.49 -8.13 12.53
C ASN A 310 -5.86 -7.19 11.49
N GLU A 311 -6.07 -5.89 11.65
CA GLU A 311 -5.42 -4.84 10.87
C GLU A 311 -4.65 -3.92 11.83
N PRO A 312 -3.38 -4.26 12.16
CA PRO A 312 -2.50 -3.37 12.91
C PRO A 312 -2.23 -2.09 12.09
N PRO A 313 -2.09 -0.92 12.73
CA PRO A 313 -1.85 0.35 12.05
C PRO A 313 -0.74 0.28 11.01
N GLY A 314 -0.97 0.92 9.85
CA GLY A 314 0.04 1.00 8.80
C GLY A 314 1.18 1.96 9.17
N PHE A 315 0.82 3.13 9.70
CA PHE A 315 1.74 4.17 10.13
C PHE A 315 1.42 4.63 11.56
N GLN A 316 2.46 4.95 12.31
CA GLN A 316 2.39 5.58 13.64
C GLN A 316 3.04 6.95 13.60
N LEU A 317 2.44 7.89 14.33
CA LEU A 317 2.97 9.21 14.61
C LEU A 317 3.20 9.36 16.12
N LEU A 318 4.34 9.95 16.50
CA LEU A 318 4.67 10.31 17.88
C LEU A 318 5.17 11.75 17.92
N HIS A 319 4.31 12.68 18.34
CA HIS A 319 4.62 14.11 18.49
C HIS A 319 5.12 14.39 19.91
N CYS A 320 6.30 14.99 20.05
CA CYS A 320 6.88 15.38 21.33
C CYS A 320 6.38 16.76 21.76
N LEU A 321 5.75 16.82 22.94
CA LEU A 321 5.29 18.05 23.59
C LEU A 321 6.22 18.43 24.74
N GLN A 322 6.74 17.44 25.48
CA GLN A 322 7.73 17.64 26.54
C GLN A 322 8.74 16.50 26.52
N ASN A 323 10.03 16.81 26.70
CA ASN A 323 11.08 15.81 26.92
C ASN A 323 12.28 16.44 27.66
N SER A 324 12.08 16.79 28.93
CA SER A 324 13.13 17.33 29.81
C SER A 324 13.77 16.27 30.72
N CYS A 325 13.37 15.00 30.60
CA CYS A 325 13.95 13.90 31.34
C CYS A 325 15.36 13.50 30.85
N ASP A 326 16.20 13.03 31.77
CA ASP A 326 17.41 12.28 31.41
C ASP A 326 17.05 10.91 30.84
N GLY A 327 17.73 10.51 29.77
CA GLY A 327 17.38 9.34 28.96
C GLY A 327 16.13 9.55 28.08
N GLY A 328 15.43 8.47 27.76
CA GLY A 328 14.16 8.50 27.03
C GLY A 328 14.27 8.71 25.52
N GLU A 329 15.46 8.53 24.97
CA GLU A 329 15.77 8.58 23.54
C GLU A 329 14.94 7.54 22.77
N SER A 330 14.42 7.96 21.62
CA SER A 330 13.69 7.11 20.69
C SER A 330 14.69 6.30 19.84
N LEU A 331 14.44 5.00 19.71
CA LEU A 331 15.27 4.07 18.96
C LEU A 331 14.48 3.52 17.79
N PHE A 332 15.08 3.46 16.59
CA PHE A 332 14.47 2.94 15.38
C PHE A 332 15.41 1.96 14.66
N SER A 333 14.85 0.90 14.07
CA SER A 333 15.62 -0.06 13.27
C SER A 333 14.81 -0.62 12.10
N ASP A 334 15.39 -0.62 10.89
CA ASP A 334 14.75 -1.20 9.71
C ASP A 334 14.83 -2.74 9.76
N THR A 335 13.71 -3.36 10.10
CA THR A 335 13.63 -4.83 10.13
C THR A 335 13.92 -5.46 8.77
N PHE A 336 13.71 -4.73 7.67
CA PHE A 336 14.01 -5.23 6.32
C PHE A 336 15.52 -5.28 6.06
N HIS A 337 16.33 -4.45 6.75
CA HIS A 337 17.79 -4.52 6.68
C HIS A 337 18.30 -5.80 7.34
N VAL A 338 17.85 -6.06 8.57
CA VAL A 338 18.18 -7.27 9.31
C VAL A 338 17.71 -8.51 8.55
N ALA A 339 16.46 -8.52 8.06
CA ALA A 339 15.91 -9.63 7.29
C ALA A 339 16.64 -9.85 5.94
N ARG A 340 17.06 -8.79 5.24
CA ARG A 340 17.87 -8.89 4.02
C ARG A 340 19.25 -9.46 4.30
N SER A 341 19.89 -9.03 5.38
CA SER A 341 21.17 -9.58 5.84
C SER A 341 21.03 -11.07 6.19
N MET A 342 19.97 -11.47 6.89
CA MET A 342 19.64 -12.88 7.16
C MET A 342 19.38 -13.68 5.89
N ALA A 343 18.64 -13.15 4.90
CA ALA A 343 18.39 -13.83 3.63
C ALA A 343 19.69 -14.15 2.86
N ASN A 344 20.71 -13.29 2.99
CA ASN A 344 22.00 -13.44 2.33
C ASN A 344 22.98 -14.34 3.12
N SER A 345 23.07 -14.17 4.45
CA SER A 345 24.10 -14.80 5.30
C SER A 345 23.63 -15.99 6.13
N LYS A 346 22.33 -16.06 6.45
CA LYS A 346 21.70 -17.11 7.28
C LYS A 346 20.35 -17.53 6.70
N HIS A 347 20.35 -17.94 5.44
CA HIS A 347 19.13 -18.23 4.68
C HIS A 347 18.20 -19.24 5.38
N ALA A 348 18.73 -20.24 6.07
CA ALA A 348 17.94 -21.18 6.86
C ALA A 348 17.17 -20.48 8.01
N SER A 349 17.82 -19.57 8.74
CA SER A 349 17.19 -18.75 9.79
C SER A 349 16.15 -17.78 9.21
N TYR A 350 16.43 -17.18 8.04
CA TYR A 350 15.44 -16.36 7.34
C TYR A 350 14.18 -17.18 6.98
N MET A 351 14.35 -18.38 6.43
CA MET A 351 13.23 -19.26 6.09
C MET A 351 12.46 -19.73 7.34
N ALA A 352 13.15 -20.04 8.44
CA ALA A 352 12.51 -20.39 9.71
C ALA A 352 11.60 -19.26 10.22
N LEU A 353 12.00 -17.99 10.12
CA LEU A 353 11.15 -16.85 10.49
C LEU A 353 9.98 -16.59 9.54
N THR A 354 9.99 -17.15 8.33
CA THR A 354 8.82 -17.13 7.43
C THR A 354 7.76 -18.18 7.80
N GLN A 355 8.12 -19.12 8.68
CA GLN A 355 7.27 -20.22 9.15
C GLN A 355 6.90 -20.06 10.63
N LEU A 356 7.76 -19.43 11.44
CA LEU A 356 7.47 -19.10 12.84
C LEU A 356 6.38 -18.02 12.90
N HIS A 357 5.24 -18.41 13.42
CA HIS A 357 4.08 -17.57 13.72
C HIS A 357 4.02 -17.24 15.22
N LEU A 358 4.13 -15.96 15.57
CA LEU A 358 3.98 -15.49 16.95
C LEU A 358 2.52 -15.06 17.19
N ALA A 359 1.97 -15.48 18.32
CA ALA A 359 0.68 -15.02 18.79
C ALA A 359 0.86 -13.76 19.64
N TYR A 360 -0.10 -12.84 19.55
CA TYR A 360 -0.12 -11.58 20.28
C TYR A 360 -1.47 -11.41 20.97
N GLU A 361 -1.47 -10.87 22.18
CA GLU A 361 -2.70 -10.62 22.94
C GLU A 361 -2.69 -9.25 23.64
N TYR A 362 -3.90 -8.71 23.81
CA TYR A 362 -4.21 -7.65 24.76
C TYR A 362 -5.44 -8.12 25.52
N ASN A 363 -5.28 -8.40 26.82
CA ASN A 363 -6.29 -9.04 27.65
C ASN A 363 -6.55 -8.17 28.88
N HIS A 364 -7.51 -7.24 28.75
CA HIS A 364 -7.95 -6.33 29.81
C HIS A 364 -9.47 -6.39 29.95
N GLU A 365 -9.99 -5.99 31.12
CA GLU A 365 -11.40 -6.10 31.51
C GLU A 365 -12.41 -5.74 30.41
N ASN A 366 -12.21 -4.60 29.74
CA ASN A 366 -13.12 -4.09 28.71
C ASN A 366 -12.68 -4.43 27.26
N HIS A 367 -11.48 -4.98 27.07
CA HIS A 367 -10.82 -5.10 25.76
C HIS A 367 -9.99 -6.38 25.65
N LEU A 368 -10.49 -7.33 24.86
CA LEU A 368 -9.83 -8.58 24.52
C LEU A 368 -9.50 -8.62 23.03
N TYR A 369 -8.22 -8.61 22.67
CA TYR A 369 -7.73 -8.78 21.31
C TYR A 369 -6.71 -9.92 21.26
N THR A 370 -6.80 -10.76 20.24
CA THR A 370 -5.78 -11.78 19.95
C THR A 370 -5.57 -11.89 18.45
N ASN A 371 -4.33 -12.04 18.00
CA ASN A 371 -4.02 -12.39 16.62
C ASN A 371 -2.71 -13.20 16.52
N THR A 372 -2.36 -13.68 15.35
CA THR A 372 -1.13 -14.44 15.11
C THR A 372 -0.55 -14.10 13.74
N TRP A 373 0.75 -13.79 13.68
CA TRP A 373 1.43 -13.40 12.46
C TRP A 373 2.74 -14.18 12.25
N PRO A 374 3.11 -14.54 11.00
CA PRO A 374 4.46 -15.00 10.70
C PRO A 374 5.47 -13.87 10.98
N VAL A 375 6.62 -14.15 11.59
CA VAL A 375 7.61 -13.10 11.90
C VAL A 375 8.07 -12.38 10.64
N PHE A 376 8.36 -13.12 9.56
CA PHE A 376 8.64 -12.59 8.23
C PHE A 376 7.48 -12.90 7.27
N GLU A 377 6.65 -11.90 6.97
CA GLU A 377 5.54 -12.03 6.04
C GLU A 377 6.02 -11.77 4.61
N LEU A 378 5.90 -12.78 3.74
CA LEU A 378 6.27 -12.67 2.33
C LEU A 378 5.04 -12.56 1.43
N ASP A 379 5.15 -11.79 0.34
CA ASP A 379 4.15 -11.70 -0.73
C ASP A 379 3.74 -13.09 -1.25
N HIS A 380 2.59 -13.17 -1.93
CA HIS A 380 2.11 -14.42 -2.51
C HIS A 380 3.15 -15.02 -3.46
N ALA A 381 3.15 -16.36 -3.58
CA ALA A 381 4.05 -17.04 -4.51
C ALA A 381 3.85 -16.49 -5.94
N PRO A 382 4.89 -15.97 -6.59
CA PRO A 382 4.76 -15.44 -7.95
C PRO A 382 4.38 -16.56 -8.92
N ARG A 383 3.50 -16.26 -9.88
CA ARG A 383 3.05 -17.22 -10.90
C ARG A 383 4.20 -17.74 -11.78
N THR A 384 5.30 -17.01 -11.87
CA THR A 384 6.49 -17.37 -12.63
C THR A 384 7.48 -18.16 -11.74
N PRO A 385 7.82 -19.41 -12.09
CA PRO A 385 8.86 -20.17 -11.40
C PRO A 385 10.19 -19.42 -11.33
N GLY A 386 10.96 -19.65 -10.26
CA GLY A 386 12.28 -19.03 -10.04
C GLY A 386 12.26 -17.63 -9.41
N ILE A 387 11.16 -16.88 -9.51
CA ILE A 387 11.07 -15.57 -8.82
C ILE A 387 10.92 -15.80 -7.30
N LYS A 388 11.84 -15.25 -6.50
CA LYS A 388 11.76 -15.32 -5.04
C LYS A 388 10.61 -14.49 -4.49
N ARG A 389 9.91 -15.01 -3.47
CA ARG A 389 8.91 -14.24 -2.69
C ARG A 389 9.63 -13.07 -1.98
N ARG A 390 9.05 -11.87 -2.02
CA ARG A 390 9.58 -10.67 -1.37
C ARG A 390 8.99 -10.52 0.02
N LEU A 391 9.81 -10.12 1.00
CA LEU A 391 9.36 -9.65 2.32
C LEU A 391 8.49 -8.40 2.16
N ILE A 392 7.25 -8.45 2.65
CA ILE A 392 6.29 -7.33 2.58
C ILE A 392 6.04 -6.67 3.93
N ARG A 393 6.12 -7.42 5.03
CA ARG A 393 5.93 -6.97 6.40
C ARG A 393 6.79 -7.80 7.34
N VAL A 394 7.22 -7.21 8.46
CA VAL A 394 7.77 -7.96 9.61
C VAL A 394 6.79 -7.80 10.76
N ASN A 395 6.75 -8.79 11.65
CA ASN A 395 5.80 -8.86 12.76
C ASN A 395 6.53 -9.28 14.03
N TYR A 396 6.95 -8.30 14.81
CA TYR A 396 7.76 -8.52 16.02
C TYR A 396 7.35 -7.54 17.12
N SER A 397 6.73 -8.05 18.18
CA SER A 397 6.28 -7.22 19.31
C SER A 397 6.32 -7.98 20.65
N PRO A 398 7.52 -8.21 21.21
CA PRO A 398 7.70 -8.99 22.44
C PRO A 398 6.83 -8.55 23.64
N PRO A 399 6.61 -7.24 23.91
CA PRO A 399 5.79 -6.82 25.06
C PRO A 399 4.33 -7.25 25.02
N PHE A 400 3.81 -7.61 23.84
CA PHE A 400 2.42 -8.03 23.64
C PHE A 400 2.31 -9.48 23.16
N GLN A 401 3.39 -10.27 23.28
CA GLN A 401 3.40 -11.65 22.79
C GLN A 401 2.62 -12.57 23.74
N SER A 402 1.63 -13.26 23.19
CA SER A 402 0.81 -14.26 23.89
C SER A 402 1.63 -15.52 24.22
N PRO A 403 1.29 -16.27 25.30
CA PRO A 403 1.93 -17.54 25.61
C PRO A 403 1.94 -18.51 24.42
N ILE A 404 3.12 -19.04 24.10
CA ILE A 404 3.30 -20.03 23.03
C ILE A 404 2.77 -21.39 23.50
N THR A 405 1.46 -21.59 23.36
CA THR A 405 0.80 -22.87 23.63
C THR A 405 0.90 -23.82 22.43
N HIS A 406 0.45 -25.07 22.61
CA HIS A 406 0.29 -26.26 21.73
C HIS A 406 0.46 -26.21 20.18
N ARG A 407 0.43 -25.05 19.52
CA ARG A 407 0.66 -24.89 18.06
C ARG A 407 2.05 -25.36 17.59
N TYR A 408 3.01 -25.50 18.50
CA TYR A 408 4.37 -25.99 18.24
C TYR A 408 4.64 -27.32 18.95
N ALA A 409 3.80 -28.33 18.68
CA ALA A 409 4.03 -29.69 19.17
C ALA A 409 5.31 -30.33 18.58
N ASP A 410 5.76 -29.88 17.40
CA ASP A 410 7.03 -30.29 16.83
C ASP A 410 8.19 -29.38 17.27
N ARG A 411 9.10 -29.97 18.05
CA ARG A 411 10.34 -29.34 18.52
C ARG A 411 11.28 -28.98 17.37
N ASP A 412 11.35 -29.78 16.32
CA ASP A 412 12.39 -29.67 15.30
C ASP A 412 12.07 -28.57 14.28
N THR A 413 10.80 -28.18 14.14
CA THR A 413 10.40 -26.91 13.51
C THR A 413 10.54 -25.71 14.46
N TYR A 414 10.16 -25.87 15.74
CA TYR A 414 10.11 -24.76 16.69
C TYR A 414 11.48 -24.22 17.10
N MET A 415 12.42 -25.09 17.47
CA MET A 415 13.72 -24.68 18.01
C MET A 415 14.57 -23.89 17.00
N PRO A 416 14.66 -24.25 15.71
CA PRO A 416 15.30 -23.41 14.69
C PRO A 416 14.61 -22.06 14.51
N GLY A 417 13.28 -22.00 14.61
CA GLY A 417 12.51 -20.76 14.63
C GLY A 417 12.93 -19.84 15.77
N MET A 418 12.99 -20.36 17.00
CA MET A 418 13.40 -19.59 18.18
C MET A 418 14.87 -19.16 18.15
N GLN A 419 15.77 -20.01 17.63
CA GLN A 419 17.17 -19.65 17.39
C GLN A 419 17.30 -18.52 16.35
N ALA A 420 16.51 -18.57 15.28
CA ALA A 420 16.44 -17.51 14.28
C ALA A 420 15.86 -16.20 14.84
N LEU A 421 14.83 -16.30 15.71
CA LEU A 421 14.21 -15.15 16.36
C LEU A 421 15.17 -14.47 17.33
N LYS A 422 15.93 -15.24 18.12
CA LYS A 422 17.02 -14.72 18.96
C LYS A 422 18.05 -13.97 18.12
N TYR A 423 18.54 -14.57 17.03
CA TYR A 423 19.51 -13.90 16.15
C TYR A 423 18.94 -12.62 15.51
N PHE A 424 17.67 -12.63 15.09
CA PHE A 424 16.99 -11.45 14.57
C PHE A 424 16.92 -10.33 15.62
N ALA A 425 16.49 -10.63 16.85
CA ALA A 425 16.39 -9.67 17.94
C ALA A 425 17.76 -9.07 18.33
N GLU A 426 18.82 -9.89 18.41
CA GLU A 426 20.19 -9.44 18.65
C GLU A 426 20.72 -8.53 17.54
N ARG A 427 20.35 -8.77 16.27
CA ARG A 427 20.77 -7.92 15.16
C ARG A 427 19.96 -6.64 15.08
N LEU A 428 18.67 -6.66 15.45
CA LEU A 428 17.83 -5.47 15.55
C LEU A 428 18.35 -4.50 16.64
N GLN A 429 18.87 -5.03 17.75
CA GLN A 429 19.47 -4.25 18.84
C GLN A 429 20.95 -3.87 18.62
N ALA A 430 21.61 -4.35 17.55
CA ALA A 430 23.02 -4.06 17.31
C ALA A 430 23.23 -2.55 17.02
N PRO A 431 24.21 -1.85 17.63
CA PRO A 431 24.40 -0.42 17.45
C PRO A 431 24.56 0.05 15.98
N SER A 432 25.06 -0.82 15.11
CA SER A 432 25.15 -0.57 13.67
C SER A 432 23.80 -0.54 12.95
N ASN A 433 22.73 -1.08 13.55
CA ASN A 433 21.37 -1.15 13.01
C ASN A 433 20.35 -0.25 13.75
N VAL A 434 20.77 0.42 14.83
CA VAL A 434 19.91 1.29 15.64
C VAL A 434 20.18 2.75 15.33
N PHE A 435 19.19 3.45 14.78
CA PHE A 435 19.16 4.91 14.75
C PHE A 435 18.55 5.42 16.07
N GLU A 436 19.26 6.30 16.76
CA GLU A 436 18.91 6.80 18.10
C GLU A 436 18.80 8.32 18.07
N LEU A 437 17.69 8.85 18.60
CA LEU A 437 17.37 10.28 18.57
C LEU A 437 16.62 10.67 19.85
N LYS A 438 17.11 11.69 20.56
CA LYS A 438 16.32 12.39 21.58
C LYS A 438 15.43 13.41 20.87
N MET A 439 14.11 13.20 20.93
CA MET A 439 13.16 14.12 20.31
C MET A 439 12.94 15.34 21.21
N GLU A 440 12.99 16.52 20.62
CA GLU A 440 12.72 17.80 21.30
C GLU A 440 11.22 18.15 21.21
N PRO A 441 10.68 18.98 22.11
CA PRO A 441 9.36 19.58 21.94
C PRO A 441 9.18 20.22 20.55
N GLY A 442 8.01 20.01 19.95
CA GLY A 442 7.72 20.48 18.58
C GLY A 442 8.31 19.60 17.47
N GLN A 443 8.75 18.37 17.79
CA GLN A 443 9.18 17.37 16.81
C GLN A 443 8.24 16.14 16.78
N CYS A 444 7.96 15.59 15.60
CA CYS A 444 7.14 14.38 15.43
C CYS A 444 7.85 13.34 14.56
N ALA A 445 7.93 12.09 15.02
CA ALA A 445 8.36 10.96 14.20
C ALA A 445 7.14 10.38 13.47
N ILE A 446 7.30 10.00 12.20
CA ILE A 446 6.26 9.33 11.39
C ILE A 446 6.89 8.10 10.76
N PHE A 447 6.36 6.90 11.05
CA PHE A 447 6.99 5.65 10.62
C PHE A 447 6.02 4.54 10.25
N GLU A 448 6.47 3.67 9.34
CA GLU A 448 5.77 2.49 8.82
C GLU A 448 5.87 1.34 9.83
N ASN A 449 4.82 1.16 10.63
CA ASN A 449 4.80 0.33 11.85
C ASN A 449 5.24 -1.14 11.61
N ARG A 450 4.80 -1.77 10.51
CA ARG A 450 5.16 -3.16 10.15
C ARG A 450 6.45 -3.28 9.30
N ARG A 451 7.32 -2.27 9.39
CA ARG A 451 8.68 -2.25 8.82
C ARG A 451 9.70 -1.71 9.82
N VAL A 452 9.48 -0.52 10.36
CA VAL A 452 10.42 0.14 11.27
C VAL A 452 10.04 -0.26 12.68
N ALA A 453 10.83 -1.17 13.27
CA ALA A 453 10.67 -1.47 14.68
C ALA A 453 11.15 -0.27 15.50
N HIS A 454 10.43 0.05 16.56
CA HIS A 454 10.71 1.20 17.41
C HIS A 454 10.84 0.79 18.88
N ALA A 455 11.59 1.57 19.64
CA ALA A 455 11.94 1.32 21.03
C ALA A 455 12.26 2.65 21.73
N ARG A 456 12.47 2.60 23.05
CA ARG A 456 12.88 3.76 23.83
C ARG A 456 13.85 3.36 24.95
N ARG A 457 14.89 4.18 25.17
CA ARG A 457 15.71 4.12 26.38
C ARG A 457 14.83 4.26 27.65
N GLY A 458 15.31 3.73 28.77
CA GLY A 458 14.76 4.08 30.08
C GLY A 458 14.99 5.57 30.36
N PHE A 459 14.18 6.16 31.22
CA PHE A 459 14.32 7.59 31.56
C PHE A 459 14.02 7.88 33.03
N ASN A 460 14.66 8.92 33.56
CA ASN A 460 14.43 9.35 34.92
C ASN A 460 13.25 10.33 34.99
N THR A 461 12.27 10.04 35.84
CA THR A 461 11.09 10.90 36.08
C THR A 461 11.18 11.69 37.38
N SER A 462 12.26 11.59 38.15
CA SER A 462 12.51 12.50 39.29
C SER A 462 13.07 13.85 38.86
N GLN A 463 13.51 13.98 37.62
CA GLN A 463 14.04 15.21 37.02
C GLN A 463 13.46 15.35 35.60
N GLY A 464 12.50 16.25 35.44
CA GLY A 464 11.87 16.57 34.15
C GLY A 464 10.60 15.78 33.83
N GLU A 465 9.93 16.21 32.76
CA GLU A 465 8.68 15.65 32.23
C GLU A 465 8.89 15.10 30.82
N ARG A 466 8.19 14.02 30.50
CA ARG A 466 8.17 13.42 29.16
C ARG A 466 6.72 13.17 28.74
N TRP A 467 6.31 13.84 27.66
CA TRP A 467 4.98 13.75 27.08
C TRP A 467 5.09 13.68 25.56
N LEU A 468 4.68 12.54 25.01
CA LEU A 468 4.39 12.41 23.58
C LEU A 468 2.88 12.25 23.36
N ALA A 469 2.38 12.76 22.24
CA ALA A 469 1.06 12.49 21.71
C ALA A 469 1.16 11.51 20.54
N GLY A 470 0.33 10.48 20.53
CA GLY A 470 0.33 9.44 19.51
C GLY A 470 -0.90 9.50 18.58
N ALA A 471 -0.70 9.15 17.31
CA ALA A 471 -1.78 8.94 16.33
C ALA A 471 -1.43 7.79 15.37
N TYR A 472 -2.45 7.10 14.85
CA TYR A 472 -2.31 6.02 13.86
C TYR A 472 -3.00 6.40 12.55
N VAL A 473 -2.48 5.92 11.42
CA VAL A 473 -3.10 6.04 10.09
C VAL A 473 -2.94 4.71 9.34
N ASP A 474 -3.98 4.29 8.60
CA ASP A 474 -3.94 3.03 7.83
C ASP A 474 -3.07 3.14 6.56
N GLU A 475 -2.44 2.02 6.18
CA GLU A 475 -1.50 1.96 5.05
C GLU A 475 -2.15 2.47 3.74
N ASP A 476 -3.37 2.03 3.43
CA ASP A 476 -4.05 2.41 2.20
C ASP A 476 -4.35 3.91 2.09
N ALA A 477 -4.60 4.59 3.21
CA ALA A 477 -4.83 6.02 3.22
C ALA A 477 -3.55 6.80 2.90
N VAL A 478 -2.43 6.46 3.55
CA VAL A 478 -1.12 7.07 3.28
C VAL A 478 -0.65 6.76 1.85
N LEU A 479 -0.80 5.52 1.39
CA LEU A 479 -0.48 5.15 0.00
C LEU A 479 -1.40 5.87 -1.00
N SER A 480 -2.66 6.13 -0.67
CA SER A 480 -3.55 6.97 -1.48
C SER A 480 -3.04 8.40 -1.58
N ARG A 481 -2.67 9.04 -0.46
CA ARG A 481 -2.08 10.40 -0.46
C ARG A 481 -0.77 10.47 -1.26
N ILE A 482 0.10 9.48 -1.14
CA ILE A 482 1.31 9.38 -1.97
C ILE A 482 0.93 9.26 -3.46
N ARG A 483 -0.06 8.44 -3.82
CA ARG A 483 -0.53 8.29 -5.22
C ARG A 483 -1.14 9.58 -5.78
N THR A 484 -1.87 10.36 -4.99
CA THR A 484 -2.48 11.62 -5.48
C THR A 484 -1.42 12.70 -5.69
N VAL A 485 -0.51 12.89 -4.74
CA VAL A 485 0.61 13.84 -4.87
C VAL A 485 1.53 13.45 -6.03
N CYS A 486 1.92 12.19 -6.13
CA CYS A 486 2.78 11.68 -7.20
C CYS A 486 2.16 11.78 -8.62
N ARG A 487 0.83 11.94 -8.74
CA ARG A 487 0.13 12.15 -10.03
C ARG A 487 0.17 13.59 -10.52
N GLN A 488 0.28 14.57 -9.62
CA GLN A 488 0.34 15.99 -9.91
C GLN A 488 1.51 16.27 -10.88
N LYS A 489 1.27 17.03 -11.95
CA LYS A 489 2.23 17.16 -13.08
C LYS A 489 3.50 17.87 -12.64
N ASP A 490 3.31 18.90 -11.84
CA ASP A 490 4.28 19.77 -11.15
C ASP A 490 5.18 19.04 -10.14
N ARG A 491 4.88 17.78 -9.77
CA ARG A 491 5.62 17.03 -8.73
C ARG A 491 6.15 15.69 -9.19
N ARG A 492 6.15 15.43 -10.50
CA ARG A 492 6.61 14.13 -11.03
C ARG A 492 8.11 13.99 -10.94
N HIS A 493 8.87 15.07 -11.11
CA HIS A 493 10.33 15.11 -10.97
C HIS A 493 10.78 14.51 -9.64
N VAL A 494 10.08 14.81 -8.54
CA VAL A 494 10.30 14.23 -7.20
C VAL A 494 10.43 12.69 -7.22
N TRP A 495 9.69 11.98 -8.09
CA TRP A 495 9.79 10.52 -8.28
C TRP A 495 10.49 10.08 -9.58
N GLN A 496 10.61 10.94 -10.59
CA GLN A 496 11.18 10.62 -11.91
C GLN A 496 12.69 10.86 -11.96
N ASP A 497 13.17 11.96 -11.39
CA ASP A 497 14.56 12.44 -11.52
C ASP A 497 15.46 11.85 -10.42
N ARG A 498 15.15 10.60 -10.03
CA ARG A 498 15.88 9.86 -9.00
C ARG A 498 17.21 9.35 -9.55
N ASP A 499 18.32 9.93 -9.11
CA ASP A 499 19.62 9.27 -9.23
C ASP A 499 19.86 8.33 -8.04
N TYR A 500 19.58 7.04 -8.25
CA TYR A 500 19.97 5.98 -7.31
C TYR A 500 21.44 5.52 -7.48
N GLY A 501 22.22 6.16 -8.36
CA GLY A 501 23.57 5.75 -8.73
C GLY A 501 24.56 5.69 -7.57
N HIS A 502 24.32 6.46 -6.51
CA HIS A 502 25.10 6.45 -5.27
C HIS A 502 24.71 5.31 -4.31
N TYR A 503 23.46 4.82 -4.36
CA TYR A 503 22.91 3.81 -3.44
C TYR A 503 22.86 2.39 -4.03
N LEU A 504 23.39 2.21 -5.25
CA LEU A 504 23.37 0.96 -5.98
C LEU A 504 24.78 0.61 -6.47
N PRO A 505 25.19 -0.67 -6.45
CA PRO A 505 26.49 -1.07 -6.99
C PRO A 505 26.60 -0.66 -8.46
N ARG A 506 27.78 -0.19 -8.86
CA ARG A 506 28.06 0.36 -10.20
C ARG A 506 27.99 -0.71 -11.31
N SER A 507 26.78 -1.06 -11.74
CA SER A 507 26.49 -1.79 -12.99
C SER A 507 25.06 -1.44 -13.48
N PRO A 508 24.71 -1.73 -14.75
CA PRO A 508 24.18 -0.73 -15.69
C PRO A 508 22.75 -0.22 -15.45
N ASN A 509 22.41 0.81 -16.24
CA ASN A 509 21.18 1.63 -16.24
C ASN A 509 19.89 0.91 -15.79
N GLN A 510 19.02 1.67 -15.10
CA GLN A 510 17.72 1.31 -14.52
C GLN A 510 16.81 0.48 -15.44
N GLU A 511 16.88 0.69 -16.75
CA GLU A 511 16.13 -0.09 -17.74
C GLU A 511 16.56 -1.57 -17.84
N SER A 512 17.80 -1.91 -17.48
CA SER A 512 18.29 -3.28 -17.36
C SER A 512 17.85 -3.94 -16.04
N ARG A 513 17.81 -3.17 -14.95
CA ARG A 513 17.44 -3.63 -13.60
C ARG A 513 15.97 -4.09 -13.54
N ASN A 514 15.08 -3.39 -14.25
CA ASN A 514 13.67 -3.80 -14.39
C ASN A 514 13.47 -5.07 -15.24
N LYS A 515 14.49 -5.54 -15.97
CA LYS A 515 14.42 -6.73 -16.83
C LYS A 515 14.94 -8.01 -16.14
N ASN A 516 15.64 -7.91 -15.01
CA ASN A 516 16.20 -9.07 -14.31
C ASN A 516 16.23 -8.91 -12.77
N PRO A 517 15.31 -9.54 -12.02
CA PRO A 517 15.24 -9.47 -10.55
C PRO A 517 16.32 -10.27 -9.80
N ASP A 518 17.25 -10.95 -10.47
CA ASP A 518 18.40 -11.61 -9.82
C ASP A 518 19.66 -10.72 -9.73
N VAL A 519 19.67 -9.55 -10.36
CA VAL A 519 20.79 -8.59 -10.34
C VAL A 519 20.97 -7.92 -8.95
N TRP A 520 20.06 -8.18 -8.01
CA TRP A 520 20.07 -7.63 -6.64
C TRP A 520 21.07 -8.30 -5.69
N LYS A 521 22.10 -8.97 -6.21
CA LYS A 521 23.21 -9.55 -5.42
C LYS A 521 24.24 -8.47 -5.08
N THR A 522 23.94 -7.63 -4.09
CA THR A 522 24.98 -6.89 -3.37
C THR A 522 25.67 -7.82 -2.38
N HIS A 523 27.01 -7.86 -2.42
CA HIS A 523 27.78 -8.26 -1.25
C HIS A 523 27.56 -7.18 -0.17
N VAL A 524 27.26 -7.62 1.05
CA VAL A 524 26.83 -6.75 2.17
C VAL A 524 28.00 -6.43 3.11
N TRP A 525 29.23 -6.81 2.75
CA TRP A 525 30.41 -6.68 3.60
C TRP A 525 31.65 -6.31 2.77
N SER A 526 32.22 -5.15 3.10
CA SER A 526 33.65 -4.83 2.98
C SER A 526 33.95 -3.60 3.85
N GLU A 527 33.93 -3.80 5.16
CA GLU A 527 34.67 -2.97 6.11
C GLU A 527 35.51 -3.98 6.90
N ASP A 528 36.83 -3.94 6.63
CA ASP A 528 37.89 -4.91 6.95
C ASP A 528 37.79 -6.33 6.34
#